data_AF-A0A202E176-F1
#
_entry.id   AF-A0A202E176-F1
#
_cell.length_a   1.000
_cell.length_b   1.000
_cell.length_c   1.000
_cell.angle_alpha   90.00
_cell.angle_beta   90.00
_cell.angle_gamma   90.00
#
_symmetry.space_group_name_H-M   'P 1'
#
loop_
_entity.id
_entity.type
_entity.pdbx_description
1 polymer ?
#
loop_
_entity_poly.entity_id
_entity_poly.type
_entity_poly.pdbx_seq_one_letter_code
_entity_poly.pdbx_strand_id
1 'polypeptide(L)'
;MVKKSSNKGDSFFNIISWFGGVVLTLFGASLISKYFLSGILMFAGASFLLPPIRKIIYSKFHLKVPGALRAILVFSLFLGSMVFFAKQQHKVAKVNNLKNNQQKIIQKKKKLLQKNENLEVFKNKKEKILKEIKSNMDKKVYFNAIAIASKYIHSGDEKLLVLYREAKKKHGELNRITLIRKKFTEIVKPKSILDLDLIPQVDGGYAIKIEYQAADNLTESWTYKSIIDDTIRFSKTLFTDKKYTDIKWFMLRPNLIFIDKFGKETQQEVASLVLERETAEKINWDNMLPAMFVRLLKENKSSMPQLYWSKIDF
;
A
#
# COMPACT_ATOMS: atom_id res chain seq x y z
N MET A 1 61.80 17.63 -51.67
CA MET A 1 60.54 17.06 -51.16
C MET A 1 60.48 17.22 -49.65
N VAL A 2 59.79 18.24 -49.14
CA VAL A 2 59.60 18.44 -47.69
C VAL A 2 58.49 17.50 -47.22
N LYS A 3 58.84 16.46 -46.46
CA LYS A 3 57.88 15.57 -45.79
C LYS A 3 57.06 16.41 -44.80
N LYS A 4 55.80 16.68 -45.16
CA LYS A 4 54.81 17.31 -44.31
C LYS A 4 54.49 16.33 -43.18
N SER A 5 55.17 16.44 -42.04
CA SER A 5 54.84 15.65 -40.85
C SER A 5 53.40 15.98 -40.47
N SER A 6 52.45 15.08 -40.72
CA SER A 6 51.08 15.27 -40.26
C SER A 6 51.10 15.19 -38.74
N ASN A 7 50.96 16.37 -38.13
CA ASN A 7 51.01 16.54 -36.70
C ASN A 7 49.80 15.82 -36.11
N LYS A 8 50.00 14.65 -35.47
CA LYS A 8 48.92 13.82 -34.90
C LYS A 8 48.02 14.59 -33.92
N GLY A 9 48.49 15.71 -33.37
CA GLY A 9 47.69 16.62 -32.56
C GLY A 9 46.54 17.27 -33.33
N ASP A 10 46.73 17.66 -34.59
CA ASP A 10 45.74 18.44 -35.35
C ASP A 10 44.51 17.60 -35.75
N SER A 11 44.67 16.29 -35.95
CA SER A 11 43.54 15.39 -36.24
C SER A 11 42.67 15.17 -35.01
N PHE A 12 43.29 14.98 -33.84
CA PHE A 12 42.57 14.77 -32.57
C PHE A 12 41.73 15.98 -32.17
N PHE A 13 42.28 17.20 -32.24
CA PHE A 13 41.52 18.43 -31.94
C PHE A 13 40.34 18.65 -32.89
N ASN A 14 40.48 18.27 -34.17
CA ASN A 14 39.41 18.37 -35.14
C ASN A 14 38.26 17.39 -34.86
N ILE A 15 38.57 16.17 -34.43
CA ILE A 15 37.57 15.16 -34.04
C ILE A 15 36.78 15.64 -32.81
N ILE A 16 37.46 16.12 -31.78
CA ILE A 16 36.82 16.66 -30.57
C ILE A 16 35.93 17.87 -30.90
N SER A 17 36.43 18.80 -31.71
CA SER A 17 35.65 19.97 -32.13
C SER A 17 34.39 19.56 -32.87
N TRP A 18 34.49 18.60 -33.79
CA TRP A 18 33.33 18.09 -34.52
C TRP A 18 32.30 17.47 -33.57
N PHE A 19 32.75 16.59 -32.67
CA PHE A 19 31.87 15.95 -31.69
C PHE A 19 31.19 16.98 -30.77
N GLY A 20 31.95 17.93 -30.24
CA GLY A 20 31.40 19.02 -29.41
C GLY A 20 30.39 19.88 -30.15
N GLY A 21 30.62 20.16 -31.44
CA GLY A 21 29.67 20.88 -32.30
C GLY A 21 28.35 20.12 -32.49
N VAL A 22 28.41 18.81 -32.72
CA VAL A 22 27.22 17.96 -32.85
C VAL A 22 26.42 17.94 -31.54
N VAL A 23 27.11 17.75 -30.41
CA VAL A 23 26.47 17.74 -29.08
C VAL A 23 25.78 19.08 -28.79
N LEU A 24 26.46 20.22 -29.02
CA LEU A 24 25.86 21.54 -28.84
C LEU A 24 24.66 21.77 -29.76
N THR A 25 24.71 21.27 -30.99
CA THR A 25 23.59 21.35 -31.95
C THR A 25 22.37 20.58 -31.44
N LEU A 26 22.57 19.36 -30.93
CA LEU A 26 21.49 18.54 -30.36
C LEU A 26 20.89 19.18 -29.10
N PHE A 27 21.73 19.72 -28.21
CA PHE A 27 21.25 20.46 -27.03
C PHE A 27 20.50 21.73 -27.44
N GLY A 28 21.02 22.49 -28.40
CA GLY A 28 20.36 23.68 -28.95
C GLY A 28 18.98 23.36 -29.54
N ALA A 29 18.89 22.29 -30.32
CA ALA A 29 17.64 21.79 -30.90
C ALA A 29 16.63 21.36 -29.83
N SER A 30 17.10 20.69 -28.77
CA SER A 30 16.23 20.32 -27.63
C SER A 30 15.69 21.56 -26.90
N LEU A 31 16.53 22.58 -26.73
CA LEU A 31 16.18 23.78 -25.96
C LEU A 31 15.30 24.78 -26.73
N ILE A 32 15.34 24.82 -28.06
CA ILE A 32 14.69 25.89 -28.83
C ILE A 32 13.17 25.98 -28.62
N SER A 33 12.50 24.84 -28.38
CA SER A 33 11.06 24.76 -28.15
C SER A 33 10.60 25.43 -26.85
N LYS A 34 11.48 25.49 -25.84
CA LYS A 34 11.17 25.98 -24.49
C LYS A 34 11.94 27.26 -24.13
N TYR A 35 13.14 27.40 -24.68
CA TYR A 35 14.14 28.41 -24.33
C TYR A 35 14.83 28.93 -25.59
N PHE A 36 14.05 29.53 -26.49
CA PHE A 36 14.48 29.97 -27.82
C PHE A 36 15.85 30.65 -27.85
N LEU A 37 16.08 31.65 -26.98
CA LEU A 37 17.33 32.40 -26.90
C LEU A 37 18.53 31.53 -26.47
N SER A 38 18.34 30.61 -25.52
CA SER A 38 19.37 29.66 -25.10
C SER A 38 19.70 28.67 -26.23
N GLY A 39 18.68 28.21 -26.95
CA GLY A 39 18.84 27.35 -28.12
C GLY A 39 19.67 28.02 -29.22
N ILE A 40 19.37 29.29 -29.54
CA ILE A 40 20.12 30.06 -30.54
C ILE A 40 21.59 30.25 -30.13
N LEU A 41 21.87 30.58 -28.87
CA LEU A 41 23.25 30.72 -28.38
C LEU A 41 24.03 29.40 -28.48
N MET A 42 23.39 28.25 -28.23
CA MET A 42 23.99 26.93 -28.42
C MET A 42 24.27 26.62 -29.90
N PHE A 43 23.36 26.97 -30.81
CA PHE A 43 23.59 26.85 -32.26
C PHE A 43 24.72 27.77 -32.74
N ALA A 44 24.79 29.00 -32.22
CA ALA A 44 25.89 29.92 -32.49
C ALA A 44 27.23 29.32 -32.03
N GLY A 45 27.29 28.74 -30.83
CA GLY A 45 28.47 28.03 -30.34
C GLY A 45 28.85 26.83 -31.21
N ALA A 46 27.88 26.01 -31.61
CA ALA A 46 28.09 24.87 -32.49
C ALA A 46 28.65 25.29 -33.87
N SER A 47 28.22 26.45 -34.38
CA SER A 47 28.65 26.99 -35.67
C SER A 47 30.16 27.27 -35.74
N PHE A 48 30.78 27.65 -34.62
CA PHE A 48 32.23 27.86 -34.53
C PHE A 48 33.04 26.56 -34.45
N LEU A 49 32.42 25.47 -34.00
CA LEU A 49 33.08 24.17 -33.84
C LEU A 49 33.01 23.32 -35.11
N LEU A 50 31.88 23.35 -35.82
CA LEU A 50 31.61 22.47 -36.96
C LEU A 50 32.47 22.82 -38.19
N PRO A 51 33.29 21.89 -38.71
CA PRO A 51 34.14 22.10 -39.88
C PRO A 51 33.45 22.65 -41.13
N PRO A 52 32.23 22.20 -41.51
CA PRO A 52 31.53 22.73 -42.68
C PRO A 52 31.28 24.24 -42.60
N ILE A 53 30.84 24.72 -41.42
CA ILE A 53 30.55 26.14 -41.21
C ILE A 53 31.84 26.95 -41.22
N ARG A 54 32.93 26.43 -40.64
CA ARG A 54 34.25 27.06 -40.70
C ARG A 54 34.75 27.24 -42.13
N LYS A 55 34.56 26.23 -42.99
CA LYS A 55 34.93 26.32 -44.41
C LYS A 55 34.16 27.43 -45.11
N ILE A 56 32.85 27.56 -44.84
CA ILE A 56 31.99 28.63 -45.39
C ILE A 56 32.44 30.01 -44.92
N ILE A 57 32.78 30.18 -43.64
CA ILE A 57 33.25 31.46 -43.11
C ILE A 57 34.60 31.84 -43.74
N TYR A 58 35.54 30.89 -43.81
CA TYR A 58 36.85 31.15 -44.41
C TYR A 58 36.75 31.47 -45.91
N SER A 59 35.88 30.79 -46.66
CA SER A 59 35.71 31.05 -48.10
C SER A 59 35.08 32.41 -48.38
N LYS A 60 34.23 32.93 -47.48
CA LYS A 60 33.53 34.21 -47.68
C LYS A 60 34.28 35.41 -47.11
N PHE A 61 34.93 35.24 -45.97
CA PHE A 61 35.52 36.35 -45.20
C PHE A 61 37.05 36.30 -45.14
N HIS A 62 37.68 35.20 -45.60
CA HIS A 62 39.12 34.96 -45.51
C HIS A 62 39.70 35.05 -44.08
N LEU A 63 38.85 35.07 -43.05
CA LEU A 63 39.24 35.15 -41.65
C LEU A 63 39.61 33.76 -41.11
N LYS A 64 40.85 33.61 -40.63
CA LYS A 64 41.28 32.44 -39.86
C LYS A 64 41.15 32.71 -38.39
N VAL A 65 40.15 32.12 -37.74
CA VAL A 65 39.98 32.26 -36.29
C VAL A 65 40.94 31.29 -35.57
N PRO A 66 41.90 31.80 -34.76
CA PRO A 66 42.83 30.95 -34.03
C PRO A 66 42.09 29.94 -33.13
N GLY A 67 42.69 28.77 -32.92
CA GLY A 67 42.08 27.70 -32.10
C GLY A 67 41.72 28.16 -30.69
N ALA A 68 42.60 28.91 -30.03
CA ALA A 68 42.38 29.46 -28.69
C ALA A 68 41.19 30.43 -28.65
N LEU A 69 41.11 31.35 -29.61
CA LEU A 69 40.00 32.33 -29.67
C LEU A 69 38.64 31.64 -29.88
N ARG A 70 38.61 30.58 -30.70
CA ARG A 70 37.39 29.77 -30.89
C ARG A 70 36.93 29.11 -29.59
N ALA A 71 37.84 28.52 -28.83
CA ALA A 71 37.51 27.89 -27.56
C ALA A 71 36.90 28.92 -26.58
N ILE A 72 37.46 30.13 -26.51
CA ILE A 72 36.95 31.22 -25.67
C ILE A 72 35.53 31.64 -26.10
N LEU A 73 35.29 31.83 -27.40
CA LEU A 73 33.97 32.22 -27.93
C LEU A 73 32.90 31.15 -27.69
N VAL A 74 33.24 29.87 -27.89
CA VAL A 74 32.32 28.76 -27.64
C VAL A 74 32.00 28.68 -26.15
N PHE A 75 33.02 28.82 -25.29
CA PHE A 75 32.85 28.78 -23.85
C PHE A 75 31.97 29.94 -23.34
N SER A 76 32.18 31.16 -23.85
CA SER A 76 31.38 32.33 -23.46
C SER A 76 29.92 32.21 -23.90
N LEU A 77 29.65 31.72 -25.12
CA LEU A 77 28.30 31.45 -25.62
C LEU A 77 27.61 30.36 -24.81
N PHE A 78 28.35 29.30 -24.46
CA PHE A 78 27.86 28.24 -23.60
C PHE A 78 27.47 28.76 -22.22
N LEU A 79 28.35 29.50 -21.54
CA LEU A 79 28.04 30.11 -20.24
C LEU A 79 26.85 31.08 -20.33
N GLY A 80 26.81 31.92 -21.36
CA GLY A 80 25.69 32.84 -21.59
C GLY A 80 24.37 32.07 -21.71
N SER A 81 24.34 31.01 -22.50
CA SER A 81 23.15 30.16 -22.66
C SER A 81 22.69 29.54 -21.34
N MET A 82 23.61 29.09 -20.48
CA MET A 82 23.31 28.53 -19.16
C MET A 82 22.67 29.56 -18.22
N VAL A 83 23.16 30.80 -18.21
CA VAL A 83 22.58 31.90 -17.41
C VAL A 83 21.16 32.23 -17.89
N PHE A 84 20.94 32.31 -19.21
CA PHE A 84 19.61 32.57 -19.77
C PHE A 84 18.64 31.42 -19.51
N PHE A 85 19.09 30.18 -19.62
CA PHE A 85 18.31 28.99 -19.29
C PHE A 85 17.85 29.01 -17.83
N ALA A 86 18.77 29.26 -16.88
CA ALA A 86 18.45 29.33 -15.46
C ALA A 86 17.39 30.41 -15.15
N LYS A 87 17.53 31.60 -15.75
CA LYS A 87 16.56 32.70 -15.57
C LYS A 87 15.17 32.36 -16.11
N GLN A 88 15.09 31.72 -17.28
CA GLN A 88 13.81 31.32 -17.87
C GLN A 88 13.15 30.18 -17.10
N GLN A 89 13.93 29.20 -16.64
CA GLN A 89 13.44 28.09 -15.81
C GLN A 89 12.80 28.60 -14.51
N HIS A 90 13.40 29.60 -13.86
CA HIS A 90 12.82 30.21 -12.65
C HIS A 90 11.46 30.90 -12.94
N LYS A 91 11.31 31.59 -14.07
CA LYS A 91 10.04 32.20 -14.48
C LYS A 91 8.96 31.15 -14.74
N VAL A 92 9.30 30.07 -15.44
CA VAL A 92 8.37 28.96 -15.72
C VAL A 92 7.96 28.26 -14.41
N ALA A 93 8.91 28.01 -13.50
CA ALA A 93 8.64 27.43 -12.19
C ALA A 93 7.67 28.29 -11.36
N LYS A 94 7.86 29.63 -11.34
CA LYS A 94 6.95 30.56 -10.65
C LYS A 94 5.54 30.51 -11.23
N VAL A 95 5.39 30.50 -12.56
CA VAL A 95 4.07 30.41 -13.23
C VAL A 95 3.38 29.07 -12.94
N ASN A 96 4.13 27.96 -12.97
CA ASN A 96 3.58 26.64 -12.65
C ASN A 96 3.14 26.55 -11.18
N ASN A 97 3.91 27.10 -10.25
CA ASN A 97 3.52 27.16 -8.84
C ASN A 97 2.24 28.00 -8.63
N LEU A 98 2.11 29.13 -9.34
CA LEU A 98 0.88 29.93 -9.30
C LEU A 98 -0.32 29.17 -9.87
N LYS A 99 -0.17 28.49 -11.01
CA LYS A 99 -1.22 27.64 -11.60
C LYS A 99 -1.63 26.50 -10.66
N ASN A 100 -0.66 25.82 -10.05
CA ASN A 100 -0.91 24.74 -9.09
C ASN A 100 -1.64 25.28 -7.85
N ASN A 101 -1.25 26.44 -7.33
CA ASN A 101 -1.92 27.07 -6.20
C ASN A 101 -3.35 27.49 -6.56
N GLN A 102 -3.58 28.06 -7.75
CA GLN A 102 -4.92 28.38 -8.24
C GLN A 102 -5.79 27.12 -8.40
N GLN A 103 -5.25 26.04 -8.96
CA GLN A 103 -5.97 24.76 -9.07
C GLN A 103 -6.33 24.20 -7.68
N LYS A 104 -5.42 24.27 -6.71
CA LYS A 104 -5.72 23.90 -5.31
C LYS A 104 -6.85 24.74 -4.72
N ILE A 105 -6.87 26.05 -4.98
CA ILE A 105 -7.95 26.94 -4.54
C ILE A 105 -9.28 26.57 -5.20
N ILE A 106 -9.30 26.34 -6.51
CA ILE A 106 -10.50 25.94 -7.26
C ILE A 106 -11.04 24.60 -6.73
N GLN A 107 -10.17 23.62 -6.52
CA GLN A 107 -10.56 22.33 -5.93
C GLN A 107 -11.11 22.50 -4.52
N LYS A 108 -10.52 23.36 -3.69
CA LYS A 108 -11.01 23.66 -2.34
C LYS A 108 -12.40 24.32 -2.39
N LYS A 109 -12.63 25.27 -3.30
CA LYS A 109 -13.94 25.91 -3.51
C LYS A 109 -14.99 24.89 -3.96
N LYS A 110 -14.68 24.04 -4.94
CA LYS A 110 -15.60 22.97 -5.39
C LYS A 110 -15.96 22.01 -4.25
N LYS A 111 -14.98 21.59 -3.45
CA LYS A 111 -15.23 20.75 -2.25
C LYS A 111 -16.11 21.46 -1.22
N LEU A 112 -15.97 22.77 -1.05
CA LEU A 112 -16.79 23.54 -0.10
C LEU A 112 -18.22 23.72 -0.61
N LEU A 113 -18.42 24.02 -1.89
CA LEU A 113 -19.74 24.09 -2.52
C LEU A 113 -20.48 22.75 -2.41
N GLN A 114 -19.81 21.65 -2.75
CA GLN A 114 -20.39 20.31 -2.62
C GLN A 114 -20.79 19.98 -1.16
N LYS A 115 -20.01 20.43 -0.18
CA LYS A 115 -20.37 20.27 1.25
C LYS A 115 -21.63 21.05 1.60
N ASN A 116 -21.79 22.27 1.08
CA ASN A 116 -22.96 23.09 1.32
C ASN A 116 -24.21 22.49 0.65
N GLU A 117 -24.10 22.05 -0.60
CA GLU A 117 -25.19 21.35 -1.31
C GLU A 117 -25.62 20.09 -0.55
N ASN A 118 -24.67 19.27 -0.09
CA ASN A 118 -24.98 18.09 0.72
C ASN A 118 -25.67 18.45 2.03
N LEU A 119 -25.32 19.58 2.65
CA LEU A 119 -25.94 20.05 3.89
C LEU A 119 -27.39 20.47 3.67
N GLU A 120 -27.70 21.16 2.57
CA GLU A 120 -29.08 21.50 2.20
C GLU A 120 -29.91 20.25 1.89
N VAL A 121 -29.36 19.32 1.11
CA VAL A 121 -29.99 18.03 0.82
C VAL A 121 -30.28 17.26 2.11
N PHE A 122 -29.31 17.24 3.04
CA PHE A 122 -29.49 16.57 4.32
C PHE A 122 -30.60 17.22 5.16
N LYS A 123 -30.64 18.56 5.25
CA LYS A 123 -31.71 19.27 5.95
C LYS A 123 -33.10 18.89 5.42
N ASN A 124 -33.24 18.80 4.09
CA ASN A 124 -34.53 18.51 3.45
C ASN A 124 -34.92 17.02 3.47
N LYS A 125 -33.95 16.09 3.56
CA LYS A 125 -34.16 14.64 3.43
C LYS A 125 -33.63 13.83 4.62
N LYS A 126 -33.47 14.46 5.78
CA LYS A 126 -32.84 13.88 6.98
C LYS A 126 -33.38 12.50 7.33
N GLU A 127 -34.69 12.36 7.54
CA GLU A 127 -35.29 11.09 7.97
C GLU A 127 -35.11 9.96 6.96
N LYS A 128 -35.20 10.28 5.65
CA LYS A 128 -34.97 9.31 4.58
C LYS A 128 -33.53 8.80 4.60
N ILE A 129 -32.56 9.71 4.75
CA ILE A 129 -31.13 9.37 4.80
C ILE A 129 -30.82 8.52 6.05
N LEU A 130 -31.33 8.92 7.22
CA LEU A 130 -31.13 8.15 8.46
C LEU A 130 -31.76 6.75 8.37
N LYS A 131 -32.95 6.62 7.78
CA LYS A 131 -33.61 5.33 7.54
C LYS A 131 -32.81 4.46 6.57
N GLU A 132 -32.24 5.04 5.52
CA GLU A 132 -31.40 4.33 4.56
C GLU A 132 -30.09 3.82 5.18
N ILE A 133 -29.44 4.64 6.02
CA ILE A 133 -28.24 4.23 6.76
C ILE A 133 -28.56 3.06 7.69
N LYS A 134 -29.64 3.17 8.49
CA LYS A 134 -30.10 2.08 9.37
C LYS A 134 -30.42 0.80 8.59
N SER A 135 -31.15 0.92 7.48
CA SER A 135 -31.47 -0.25 6.64
C SER A 135 -30.21 -0.94 6.10
N ASN A 136 -29.17 -0.19 5.70
CA ASN A 136 -27.89 -0.79 5.30
C ASN A 136 -27.16 -1.45 6.49
N MET A 137 -27.24 -0.89 7.70
CA MET A 137 -26.68 -1.48 8.91
C MET A 137 -27.39 -2.79 9.30
N ASP A 138 -28.72 -2.83 9.21
CA ASP A 138 -29.53 -4.03 9.51
C ASP A 138 -29.20 -5.17 8.55
N LYS A 139 -28.96 -4.84 7.27
CA LYS A 139 -28.51 -5.78 6.24
C LYS A 139 -27.02 -6.15 6.33
N LYS A 140 -26.30 -5.66 7.36
CA LYS A 140 -24.85 -5.82 7.56
C LYS A 140 -23.99 -5.27 6.40
N VAL A 141 -24.51 -4.36 5.57
CA VAL A 141 -23.80 -3.71 4.45
C VAL A 141 -23.15 -2.40 4.95
N TYR A 142 -22.23 -2.53 5.90
CA TYR A 142 -21.68 -1.38 6.64
C TYR A 142 -20.90 -0.39 5.76
N PHE A 143 -20.23 -0.85 4.70
CA PHE A 143 -19.51 0.03 3.78
C PHE A 143 -20.46 1.04 3.11
N ASN A 144 -21.65 0.59 2.68
CA ASN A 144 -22.65 1.48 2.08
C ASN A 144 -23.19 2.48 3.11
N ALA A 145 -23.45 2.03 4.34
CA ALA A 145 -23.86 2.91 5.43
C ALA A 145 -22.81 4.01 5.71
N ILE A 146 -21.52 3.66 5.76
CA ILE A 146 -20.40 4.60 5.92
C ILE A 146 -20.32 5.56 4.74
N ALA A 147 -20.45 5.07 3.50
CA ALA A 147 -20.38 5.88 2.30
C ALA A 147 -21.51 6.92 2.26
N ILE A 148 -22.74 6.55 2.64
CA ILE A 148 -23.86 7.48 2.73
C ILE A 148 -23.64 8.47 3.87
N ALA A 149 -23.34 7.99 5.09
CA ALA A 149 -23.19 8.85 6.26
C ALA A 149 -22.03 9.85 6.13
N SER A 150 -20.91 9.45 5.52
CA SER A 150 -19.74 10.32 5.33
C SER A 150 -20.00 11.51 4.39
N LYS A 151 -20.93 11.39 3.44
CA LYS A 151 -21.35 12.52 2.58
C LYS A 151 -21.96 13.66 3.37
N TYR A 152 -22.59 13.35 4.51
CA TYR A 152 -23.40 14.28 5.28
C TYR A 152 -22.83 14.58 6.67
N ILE A 153 -21.70 13.98 7.07
CA ILE A 153 -21.13 14.10 8.42
C ILE A 153 -20.81 15.55 8.84
N HIS A 154 -20.61 16.45 7.86
CA HIS A 154 -20.39 17.87 8.08
C HIS A 154 -21.64 18.66 8.49
N SER A 155 -22.82 18.03 8.49
CA SER A 155 -24.05 18.65 9.00
C SER A 155 -24.02 18.89 10.50
N GLY A 156 -23.13 18.21 11.23
CA GLY A 156 -23.05 18.27 12.69
C GLY A 156 -24.19 17.53 13.41
N ASP A 157 -25.04 16.81 12.68
CA ASP A 157 -26.16 16.07 13.28
C ASP A 157 -25.66 14.91 14.14
N GLU A 158 -26.06 14.90 15.42
CA GLU A 158 -25.60 13.93 16.40
C GLU A 158 -26.05 12.50 16.07
N LYS A 159 -27.30 12.31 15.64
CA LYS A 159 -27.82 10.98 15.27
C LYS A 159 -27.04 10.40 14.09
N LEU A 160 -26.73 11.22 13.09
CA LEU A 160 -25.90 10.83 11.96
C LEU A 160 -24.48 10.45 12.41
N LEU A 161 -23.87 11.22 13.31
CA LEU A 161 -22.53 10.95 13.84
C LEU A 161 -22.49 9.62 14.61
N VAL A 162 -23.50 9.33 15.43
CA VAL A 162 -23.64 8.05 16.15
C VAL A 162 -23.71 6.90 15.16
N LEU A 163 -24.60 6.96 14.16
CA LEU A 163 -24.72 5.92 13.14
C LEU A 163 -23.44 5.74 12.32
N TYR A 164 -22.76 6.83 11.96
CA TYR A 164 -21.48 6.77 11.24
C TYR A 164 -20.41 6.04 12.06
N ARG A 165 -20.26 6.40 13.35
CA ARG A 165 -19.28 5.77 14.24
C ARG A 165 -19.60 4.29 14.44
N GLU A 166 -20.87 3.96 14.67
CA GLU A 166 -21.31 2.58 14.86
C GLU A 166 -21.08 1.74 13.58
N ALA A 167 -21.46 2.25 12.41
CA ALA A 167 -21.21 1.57 11.13
C ALA A 167 -19.71 1.38 10.88
N LYS A 168 -18.88 2.39 11.18
CA LYS A 168 -17.42 2.29 11.07
C LYS A 168 -16.83 1.23 12.00
N LYS A 169 -17.31 1.17 13.24
CA LYS A 169 -16.93 0.14 14.23
C LYS A 169 -17.28 -1.26 13.72
N LYS A 170 -18.55 -1.48 13.36
CA LYS A 170 -19.05 -2.78 12.85
C LYS A 170 -18.37 -3.21 11.55
N HIS A 171 -18.06 -2.27 10.65
CA HIS A 171 -17.29 -2.57 9.44
C HIS A 171 -15.86 -3.02 9.76
N GLY A 172 -15.20 -2.35 10.71
CA GLY A 172 -13.86 -2.75 11.18
C GLY A 172 -13.87 -4.17 11.77
N GLU A 173 -14.85 -4.49 12.60
CA GLU A 173 -15.06 -5.82 13.18
C GLU A 173 -15.29 -6.88 12.08
N LEU A 174 -16.16 -6.61 11.11
CA LEU A 174 -16.43 -7.52 9.98
C LEU A 174 -15.18 -7.76 9.11
N ASN A 175 -14.41 -6.71 8.83
CA ASN A 175 -13.17 -6.84 8.07
C ASN A 175 -12.13 -7.68 8.83
N ARG A 176 -12.03 -7.50 10.16
CA ARG A 176 -11.16 -8.33 11.02
C ARG A 176 -11.60 -9.78 11.00
N ILE A 177 -12.89 -10.06 11.21
CA ILE A 177 -13.46 -11.41 11.11
C ILE A 177 -13.11 -12.04 9.76
N THR A 178 -13.24 -11.29 8.66
CA THR A 178 -12.94 -11.78 7.31
C THR A 178 -11.46 -12.13 7.15
N LEU A 179 -10.56 -11.29 7.67
CA LEU A 179 -9.11 -11.54 7.63
C LEU A 179 -8.72 -12.75 8.47
N ILE A 180 -9.26 -12.87 9.68
CA ILE A 180 -9.03 -14.02 10.58
C ILE A 180 -9.57 -15.29 9.94
N ARG A 181 -10.82 -15.26 9.43
CA ARG A 181 -11.43 -16.38 8.72
C ARG A 181 -10.55 -16.86 7.58
N LYS A 182 -10.10 -15.94 6.72
CA LYS A 182 -9.19 -16.26 5.61
C LYS A 182 -7.92 -16.94 6.11
N LYS A 183 -7.28 -16.43 7.17
CA LYS A 183 -6.07 -17.04 7.74
C LYS A 183 -6.32 -18.40 8.39
N PHE A 184 -7.41 -18.56 9.12
CA PHE A 184 -7.77 -19.84 9.70
C PHE A 184 -8.07 -20.88 8.61
N THR A 185 -8.79 -20.49 7.56
CA THR A 185 -9.05 -21.31 6.36
C THR A 185 -7.77 -21.76 5.66
N GLU A 186 -6.75 -20.89 5.58
CA GLU A 186 -5.41 -21.26 5.05
C GLU A 186 -4.73 -22.35 5.89
N ILE A 187 -5.03 -22.45 7.20
CA ILE A 187 -4.42 -23.41 8.14
C ILE A 187 -5.24 -24.71 8.24
N VAL A 188 -6.55 -24.64 8.39
CA VAL A 188 -7.44 -25.77 8.79
C VAL A 188 -8.27 -26.29 7.60
N LYS A 189 -7.89 -25.94 6.36
CA LYS A 189 -8.64 -26.17 5.11
C LYS A 189 -9.94 -25.36 5.02
N PRO A 190 -10.42 -25.00 3.80
CA PRO A 190 -11.50 -24.02 3.62
C PRO A 190 -12.91 -24.43 4.08
N LYS A 191 -13.18 -25.72 4.25
CA LYS A 191 -14.53 -26.22 4.60
C LYS A 191 -14.73 -26.49 6.08
N SER A 192 -13.73 -26.24 6.93
CA SER A 192 -13.80 -26.63 8.34
C SER A 192 -14.48 -25.60 9.24
N ILE A 193 -14.54 -24.32 8.90
CA ILE A 193 -15.10 -23.31 9.82
C ILE A 193 -16.63 -23.41 9.85
N LEU A 194 -17.17 -23.71 11.02
CA LEU A 194 -18.61 -23.79 11.30
C LEU A 194 -19.13 -22.44 11.76
N ASP A 195 -18.42 -21.83 12.71
CA ASP A 195 -18.77 -20.53 13.27
C ASP A 195 -17.52 -19.73 13.65
N LEU A 196 -17.63 -18.40 13.61
CA LEU A 196 -16.55 -17.50 14.02
C LEU A 196 -17.14 -16.21 14.58
N ASP A 197 -16.87 -16.00 15.86
CA ASP A 197 -17.27 -14.82 16.61
C ASP A 197 -16.06 -13.99 17.07
N LEU A 198 -16.25 -12.67 17.08
CA LEU A 198 -15.30 -11.70 17.62
C LEU A 198 -15.98 -10.94 18.76
N ILE A 199 -15.55 -11.18 19.99
CA ILE A 199 -16.21 -10.70 21.21
C ILE A 199 -15.40 -9.52 21.79
N PRO A 200 -15.93 -8.29 21.79
CA PRO A 200 -15.22 -7.15 22.35
C PRO A 200 -15.00 -7.32 23.86
N GLN A 201 -13.80 -6.97 24.34
CA GLN A 201 -13.43 -7.08 25.76
C GLN A 201 -13.57 -5.73 26.49
N VAL A 202 -13.82 -5.78 27.80
CA VAL A 202 -14.06 -4.58 28.64
C VAL A 202 -12.81 -3.70 28.76
N ASP A 203 -11.62 -4.31 28.80
CA ASP A 203 -10.31 -3.64 28.81
C ASP A 203 -9.82 -3.21 27.41
N GLY A 204 -10.67 -3.39 26.40
CA GLY A 204 -10.35 -3.15 25.00
C GLY A 204 -9.74 -4.36 24.29
N GLY A 205 -9.76 -4.31 22.96
CA GLY A 205 -9.41 -5.47 22.14
C GLY A 205 -10.56 -6.48 22.02
N TYR A 206 -10.23 -7.68 21.59
CA TYR A 206 -11.21 -8.71 21.24
C TYR A 206 -10.77 -10.10 21.67
N ALA A 207 -11.75 -10.94 21.95
CA ALA A 207 -11.60 -12.38 21.98
C ALA A 207 -12.12 -12.99 20.67
N ILE A 208 -11.48 -14.05 20.22
CA ILE A 208 -11.93 -14.81 19.06
C ILE A 208 -12.48 -16.15 19.53
N LYS A 209 -13.67 -16.52 19.09
CA LYS A 209 -14.21 -17.88 19.23
C LYS A 209 -14.38 -18.47 17.84
N ILE A 210 -13.76 -19.62 17.59
CA ILE A 210 -13.86 -20.33 16.31
C ILE A 210 -14.35 -21.74 16.58
N GLU A 211 -15.47 -22.10 15.97
CA GLU A 211 -15.97 -23.47 15.92
C GLU A 211 -15.61 -24.04 14.56
N TYR A 212 -15.00 -25.21 14.52
CA TYR A 212 -14.58 -25.82 13.28
C TYR A 212 -14.71 -27.34 13.28
N GLN A 213 -14.99 -27.94 12.13
CA GLN A 213 -14.97 -29.36 11.91
C GLN A 213 -13.51 -29.83 11.78
N ALA A 214 -13.04 -30.58 12.77
CA ALA A 214 -11.72 -31.18 12.76
C ALA A 214 -11.66 -32.33 11.74
N ALA A 215 -10.47 -32.61 11.22
CA ALA A 215 -10.26 -33.74 10.33
C ALA A 215 -10.43 -35.05 11.11
N ASP A 216 -11.36 -35.88 10.67
CA ASP A 216 -11.49 -37.24 11.16
C ASP A 216 -10.36 -38.09 10.56
N ASN A 217 -9.48 -38.61 11.42
CA ASN A 217 -8.32 -39.41 11.02
C ASN A 217 -8.54 -40.87 11.43
N LEU A 218 -7.68 -41.77 10.92
CA LEU A 218 -7.77 -43.22 11.14
C LEU A 218 -7.78 -43.65 12.62
N THR A 219 -7.27 -42.82 13.53
CA THR A 219 -7.25 -43.12 14.98
C THR A 219 -7.52 -41.86 15.79
N GLU A 220 -8.08 -42.02 16.99
CA GLU A 220 -8.28 -40.92 17.96
C GLU A 220 -6.98 -40.16 18.26
N SER A 221 -5.86 -40.87 18.41
CA SER A 221 -4.56 -40.27 18.67
C SER A 221 -4.13 -39.34 17.53
N TRP A 222 -4.40 -39.73 16.29
CA TRP A 222 -4.10 -38.90 15.12
C TRP A 222 -5.03 -37.70 15.02
N THR A 223 -6.32 -37.88 15.31
CA THR A 223 -7.29 -36.78 15.39
C THR A 223 -6.92 -35.76 16.46
N TYR A 224 -6.58 -36.23 17.66
CA TYR A 224 -6.08 -35.40 18.75
C TYR A 224 -4.83 -34.61 18.33
N LYS A 225 -3.83 -35.31 17.78
CA LYS A 225 -2.61 -34.67 17.29
C LYS A 225 -2.91 -33.60 16.24
N SER A 226 -3.78 -33.89 15.27
CA SER A 226 -4.17 -32.93 14.23
C SER A 226 -4.81 -31.67 14.82
N ILE A 227 -5.72 -31.82 15.79
CA ILE A 227 -6.36 -30.69 16.48
C ILE A 227 -5.32 -29.82 17.19
N ILE A 228 -4.37 -30.44 17.90
CA ILE A 228 -3.30 -29.71 18.60
C ILE A 228 -2.37 -29.01 17.61
N ASP A 229 -1.99 -29.66 16.51
CA ASP A 229 -1.14 -29.08 15.47
C ASP A 229 -1.81 -27.87 14.80
N ASP A 230 -3.11 -27.97 14.48
CA ASP A 230 -3.92 -26.86 13.97
C ASP A 230 -3.94 -25.69 14.96
N THR A 231 -4.14 -25.98 16.23
CA THR A 231 -4.18 -24.98 17.30
C THR A 231 -2.84 -24.27 17.44
N ILE A 232 -1.72 -24.99 17.44
CA ILE A 232 -0.37 -24.38 17.52
C ILE A 232 -0.13 -23.46 16.32
N ARG A 233 -0.40 -23.94 15.09
CA ARG A 233 -0.21 -23.14 13.87
C ARG A 233 -1.05 -21.86 13.89
N PHE A 234 -2.31 -21.98 14.28
CA PHE A 234 -3.20 -20.83 14.37
C PHE A 234 -2.75 -19.85 15.46
N SER A 235 -2.43 -20.35 16.66
CA SER A 235 -1.95 -19.55 17.79
C SER A 235 -0.70 -18.77 17.43
N LYS A 236 0.30 -19.43 16.83
CA LYS A 236 1.53 -18.79 16.37
C LYS A 236 1.22 -17.67 15.39
N THR A 237 0.41 -17.95 14.36
CA THR A 237 0.04 -16.94 13.36
C THR A 237 -0.66 -15.74 14.00
N LEU A 238 -1.65 -16.00 14.87
CA LEU A 238 -2.46 -14.99 15.51
C LEU A 238 -1.66 -14.12 16.49
N PHE A 239 -0.74 -14.71 17.26
CA PHE A 239 -0.03 -13.98 18.31
C PHE A 239 1.28 -13.36 17.86
N THR A 240 1.90 -13.84 16.78
CA THR A 240 3.15 -13.26 16.24
C THR A 240 2.93 -12.18 15.17
N ASP A 241 1.81 -12.17 14.44
CA ASP A 241 1.55 -11.15 13.42
C ASP A 241 1.05 -9.85 14.08
N LYS A 242 1.75 -8.74 13.81
CA LYS A 242 1.45 -7.40 14.34
C LYS A 242 0.03 -6.93 14.01
N LYS A 243 -0.60 -7.49 12.98
CA LYS A 243 -1.97 -7.16 12.55
C LYS A 243 -3.05 -7.59 13.55
N TYR A 244 -2.76 -8.53 14.45
CA TYR A 244 -3.74 -9.10 15.38
C TYR A 244 -3.45 -8.75 16.85
N THR A 245 -2.65 -7.72 17.10
CA THR A 245 -2.23 -7.28 18.45
C THR A 245 -3.39 -6.92 19.38
N ASP A 246 -4.55 -6.60 18.83
CA ASP A 246 -5.78 -6.30 19.55
C ASP A 246 -6.56 -7.56 19.99
N ILE A 247 -6.14 -8.76 19.57
CA ILE A 247 -6.73 -10.02 20.01
C ILE A 247 -6.10 -10.43 21.33
N LYS A 248 -6.91 -10.41 22.40
CA LYS A 248 -6.49 -10.69 23.78
C LYS A 248 -6.43 -12.18 24.09
N TRP A 249 -7.36 -12.95 23.55
CA TRP A 249 -7.37 -14.41 23.67
C TRP A 249 -8.15 -15.02 22.52
N PHE A 250 -7.96 -16.32 22.28
CA PHE A 250 -8.81 -17.08 21.37
C PHE A 250 -9.33 -18.35 22.06
N MET A 251 -10.44 -18.88 21.52
CA MET A 251 -11.03 -20.17 21.84
C MET A 251 -11.27 -20.94 20.54
N LEU A 252 -10.65 -22.10 20.39
CA LEU A 252 -10.96 -23.06 19.33
C LEU A 252 -11.84 -24.18 19.88
N ARG A 253 -12.95 -24.45 19.19
CA ARG A 253 -13.91 -25.51 19.51
C ARG A 253 -13.98 -26.49 18.35
N PRO A 254 -13.05 -27.45 18.27
CA PRO A 254 -13.12 -28.52 17.28
C PRO A 254 -14.37 -29.37 17.49
N ASN A 255 -15.03 -29.69 16.38
CA ASN A 255 -16.18 -30.56 16.27
C ASN A 255 -15.82 -31.77 15.41
N LEU A 256 -16.32 -32.95 15.75
CA LEU A 256 -16.27 -34.14 14.91
C LEU A 256 -17.69 -34.54 14.50
N ILE A 257 -17.79 -35.20 13.34
CA ILE A 257 -19.02 -35.85 12.90
C ILE A 257 -18.97 -37.30 13.38
N PHE A 258 -19.91 -37.68 14.24
CA PHE A 258 -20.10 -39.04 14.70
C PHE A 258 -21.27 -39.66 13.94
N ILE A 259 -21.07 -40.87 13.43
CA ILE A 259 -22.10 -41.65 12.77
C ILE A 259 -22.59 -42.70 13.76
N ASP A 260 -23.87 -42.65 14.13
CA ASP A 260 -24.43 -43.68 15.01
C ASP A 260 -24.62 -45.02 14.27
N LYS A 261 -24.99 -46.07 15.01
CA LYS A 261 -25.26 -47.41 14.45
C LYS A 261 -26.36 -47.46 13.38
N PHE A 262 -27.16 -46.41 13.24
CA PHE A 262 -28.22 -46.27 12.24
C PHE A 262 -27.79 -45.40 11.04
N GLY A 263 -26.52 -44.97 10.99
CA GLY A 263 -26.02 -44.11 9.93
C GLY A 263 -26.37 -42.62 10.12
N LYS A 264 -26.89 -42.22 11.28
CA LYS A 264 -27.23 -40.82 11.54
C LYS A 264 -25.99 -40.04 11.97
N GLU A 265 -25.66 -39.01 11.20
CA GLU A 265 -24.61 -38.07 11.53
C GLU A 265 -25.02 -37.13 12.67
N THR A 266 -24.15 -36.98 13.67
CA THR A 266 -24.27 -35.99 14.74
C THR A 266 -22.95 -35.24 14.87
N GLN A 267 -23.02 -33.92 14.90
CA GLN A 267 -21.85 -33.09 15.13
C GLN A 267 -21.69 -32.85 16.62
N GLN A 268 -20.53 -33.17 17.19
CA GLN A 268 -20.25 -32.93 18.61
C GLN A 268 -18.91 -32.23 18.79
N GLU A 269 -18.87 -31.31 19.75
CA GLU A 269 -17.65 -30.66 20.20
C GLU A 269 -16.79 -31.63 21.01
N VAL A 270 -15.52 -31.75 20.65
CA VAL A 270 -14.59 -32.71 21.27
C VAL A 270 -13.55 -32.04 22.17
N ALA A 271 -13.34 -30.73 22.02
CA ALA A 271 -12.48 -29.96 22.90
C ALA A 271 -12.85 -28.47 22.90
N SER A 272 -12.39 -27.76 23.93
CA SER A 272 -12.35 -26.29 23.97
C SER A 272 -10.93 -25.87 24.35
N LEU A 273 -10.24 -25.21 23.42
CA LEU A 273 -8.82 -24.86 23.53
C LEU A 273 -8.71 -23.34 23.59
N VAL A 274 -8.33 -22.80 24.76
CA VAL A 274 -8.26 -21.36 25.00
C VAL A 274 -6.83 -20.95 25.29
N LEU A 275 -6.37 -19.87 24.65
CA LEU A 275 -5.05 -19.29 24.90
C LEU A 275 -5.13 -17.77 24.96
N GLU A 276 -4.57 -17.21 26.03
CA GLU A 276 -4.45 -15.77 26.25
C GLU A 276 -3.15 -15.23 25.65
N ARG A 277 -3.18 -13.99 25.17
CA ARG A 277 -2.04 -13.29 24.57
C ARG A 277 -0.86 -13.20 25.53
N GLU A 278 -1.11 -12.88 26.80
CA GLU A 278 -0.05 -12.77 27.81
C GLU A 278 0.73 -14.08 27.97
N THR A 279 0.02 -15.21 27.92
CA THR A 279 0.63 -16.54 27.95
C THR A 279 1.33 -16.85 26.62
N ALA A 280 0.69 -16.52 25.50
CA ALA A 280 1.25 -16.71 24.16
C ALA A 280 2.55 -15.95 23.88
N GLU A 281 2.73 -14.76 24.48
CA GLU A 281 3.93 -13.94 24.34
C GLU A 281 5.15 -14.54 25.07
N LYS A 282 4.91 -15.41 26.07
CA LYS A 282 5.96 -16.13 26.80
C LYS A 282 6.41 -17.40 26.07
N ILE A 283 5.75 -17.78 24.97
CA ILE A 283 6.03 -19.00 24.21
C ILE A 283 7.17 -18.80 23.21
N ASN A 284 8.17 -19.70 23.25
CA ASN A 284 9.09 -19.87 22.13
C ASN A 284 8.43 -20.74 21.04
N TRP A 285 7.78 -20.08 20.08
CA TRP A 285 6.98 -20.73 19.03
C TRP A 285 7.77 -21.58 18.03
N ASP A 286 9.09 -21.44 17.96
CA ASP A 286 9.92 -22.23 17.05
C ASP A 286 10.30 -23.59 17.65
N ASN A 287 10.22 -23.72 18.97
CA ASN A 287 10.53 -24.95 19.72
C ASN A 287 9.29 -25.55 20.41
N MET A 288 8.08 -25.13 20.01
CA MET A 288 6.84 -25.57 20.67
C MET A 288 6.40 -26.96 20.17
N LEU A 289 6.56 -27.98 21.01
CA LEU A 289 6.08 -29.34 20.76
C LEU A 289 4.61 -29.52 21.18
N PRO A 290 3.84 -30.41 20.53
CA PRO A 290 2.44 -30.70 20.90
C PRO A 290 2.24 -31.00 22.39
N ALA A 291 3.08 -31.86 22.99
CA ALA A 291 2.98 -32.21 24.39
C ALA A 291 3.23 -31.00 25.34
N MET A 292 4.16 -30.12 24.98
CA MET A 292 4.44 -28.89 25.75
C MET A 292 3.25 -27.93 25.67
N PHE A 293 2.66 -27.79 24.49
CA PHE A 293 1.50 -26.93 24.27
C PHE A 293 0.29 -27.41 25.06
N VAL A 294 0.02 -28.72 25.07
CA VAL A 294 -1.05 -29.33 25.87
C VAL A 294 -0.84 -29.07 27.36
N ARG A 295 0.39 -29.20 27.87
CA ARG A 295 0.71 -28.89 29.27
C ARG A 295 0.42 -27.43 29.58
N LEU A 296 0.84 -26.53 28.70
CA LEU A 296 0.60 -25.09 28.83
C LEU A 296 -0.91 -24.76 28.87
N LEU A 297 -1.71 -25.37 28.00
CA LEU A 297 -3.17 -25.18 28.03
C LEU A 297 -3.79 -25.64 29.35
N LYS A 298 -3.29 -26.73 29.95
CA LYS A 298 -3.77 -27.25 31.25
C LYS A 298 -3.36 -26.38 32.44
N GLU A 299 -2.16 -25.79 32.40
CA GLU A 299 -1.64 -24.94 33.48
C GLU A 299 -2.35 -23.58 33.54
N ASN A 300 -2.83 -23.10 32.39
CA ASN A 300 -3.62 -21.88 32.32
C ASN A 300 -5.05 -22.16 32.84
N LYS A 301 -5.28 -21.93 34.14
CA LYS A 301 -6.53 -22.33 34.85
C LYS A 301 -7.81 -21.66 34.32
N SER A 302 -7.70 -20.55 33.58
CA SER A 302 -8.83 -19.92 32.86
C SER A 302 -9.29 -20.73 31.63
N SER A 303 -8.50 -21.73 31.23
CA SER A 303 -8.72 -22.60 30.10
C SER A 303 -8.58 -24.05 30.54
N MET A 304 -9.51 -24.60 31.33
CA MET A 304 -9.59 -26.06 31.39
C MET A 304 -10.11 -26.54 30.03
N PRO A 305 -9.31 -27.22 29.21
CA PRO A 305 -9.89 -28.01 28.15
C PRO A 305 -10.68 -29.12 28.85
N GLN A 306 -12.01 -28.97 28.92
CA GLN A 306 -12.89 -30.10 29.13
C GLN A 306 -12.77 -30.96 27.88
N LEU A 307 -11.70 -31.74 27.85
CA LEU A 307 -11.47 -32.78 26.87
C LEU A 307 -12.49 -33.86 27.18
N TYR A 308 -13.64 -33.82 26.50
CA TYR A 308 -14.74 -34.77 26.66
C TYR A 308 -14.41 -36.18 26.11
N TRP A 309 -13.14 -36.51 25.91
CA TRP A 309 -12.72 -37.85 25.46
C TRP A 309 -13.15 -38.95 26.44
N SER A 310 -13.35 -38.64 27.73
CA SER A 310 -13.79 -39.63 28.73
C SER A 310 -15.28 -40.02 28.64
N LYS A 311 -16.02 -39.60 27.60
CA LYS A 311 -17.45 -39.92 27.41
C LYS A 311 -17.76 -40.58 26.06
N ILE A 312 -16.76 -40.84 25.23
CA ILE A 312 -16.94 -41.52 23.95
C ILE A 312 -16.53 -42.98 24.19
N ASP A 313 -17.48 -43.79 24.68
CA ASP A 313 -17.34 -45.25 24.61
C ASP A 313 -17.55 -45.64 23.14
N PHE A 314 -16.46 -46.05 22.47
CA PHE A 314 -16.50 -46.66 21.14
C PHE A 314 -16.99 -48.12 21.21
#